data_AF-A0A7C2KJP0-F1
#
_entry.id   AF-A0A7C2KJP0-F1
#
_cell.length_a   1.000
_cell.length_b   1.000
_cell.length_c   1.000
_cell.angle_alpha   90.00
_cell.angle_beta   90.00
_cell.angle_gamma   90.00
#
_symmetry.space_group_name_H-M   'P 1'
#
loop_
_entity.id
_entity.type
_entity.pdbx_description
1 polymer ?
#
loop_
_entity_poly.entity_id
_entity_poly.type
_entity_poly.pdbx_seq_one_letter_code
_entity_poly.pdbx_strand_id
1 'polypeptide(L)'
;MSLAIILFIIASVTTVIAAIQLAKYGNGIAESTGLGHSLVGLVLLSAATSLPELFSSSSASFIGNVDLSFGNVFGSNMTNIFILVILDFFVKKSPILFGASQKNVMTGGIVILITCVTLLMIFIGLHPDLQGYDHWYFSLVLLLFYLEG
;
A
#
# COMPACT_ATOMS: atom_id res chain seq x y z
N MET A 1 -30.41 5.30 1.23
CA MET A 1 -29.54 4.48 2.09
C MET A 1 -29.32 3.08 1.54
N SER A 2 -30.37 2.33 1.19
CA SER A 2 -30.26 0.95 0.67
C SER A 2 -29.49 0.81 -0.65
N LEU A 3 -29.65 1.75 -1.58
CA LEU A 3 -28.93 1.74 -2.86
C LEU A 3 -27.40 1.89 -2.69
N ALA A 4 -26.97 2.79 -1.79
CA ALA A 4 -25.54 3.02 -1.54
C ALA A 4 -24.86 1.77 -0.97
N ILE A 5 -25.54 1.05 -0.07
CA ILE A 5 -25.05 -0.22 0.49
C ILE A 5 -24.94 -1.28 -0.62
N ILE A 6 -25.95 -1.39 -1.49
CA ILE A 6 -25.91 -2.34 -2.62
C ILE A 6 -24.75 -2.03 -3.56
N LEU A 7 -24.57 -0.76 -3.93
CA LEU A 7 -23.46 -0.33 -4.79
C LEU A 7 -22.09 -0.59 -4.13
N PHE A 8 -21.97 -0.34 -2.83
CA PHE A 8 -20.74 -0.63 -2.07
C PHE A 8 -20.40 -2.13 -2.08
N ILE A 9 -21.40 -2.99 -1.86
CA ILE A 9 -21.21 -4.45 -1.89
C ILE A 9 -20.79 -4.91 -3.29
N ILE A 10 -21.46 -4.44 -4.34
CA ILE A 10 -21.13 -4.79 -5.74
C ILE A 10 -19.70 -4.34 -6.08
N ALA A 11 -19.33 -3.11 -5.72
CA ALA A 11 -17.99 -2.58 -5.94
C ALA A 11 -16.94 -3.43 -5.20
N SER A 12 -17.18 -3.74 -3.92
CA SER A 12 -16.28 -4.54 -3.10
C SER A 12 -16.07 -5.94 -3.69
N VAL A 13 -17.15 -6.63 -4.08
CA VAL A 13 -17.08 -7.96 -4.69
C VAL A 13 -16.32 -7.92 -6.01
N THR A 14 -16.58 -6.91 -6.84
CA THR A 14 -15.90 -6.73 -8.14
C THR A 14 -14.40 -6.52 -7.94
N THR A 15 -14.01 -5.70 -6.95
CA THR A 15 -12.61 -5.46 -6.60
C THR A 15 -11.92 -6.74 -6.14
N VAL A 16 -12.57 -7.57 -5.33
CA VAL A 16 -12.03 -8.86 -4.89
C VAL A 16 -11.79 -9.80 -6.09
N ILE A 17 -12.75 -9.90 -7.00
CA ILE A 17 -12.61 -10.74 -8.20
C ILE A 17 -11.46 -10.22 -9.08
N ALA A 18 -11.37 -8.91 -9.27
CA ALA A 18 -10.30 -8.29 -10.04
C ALA A 18 -8.92 -8.55 -9.41
N ALA A 19 -8.80 -8.44 -8.08
CA ALA A 19 -7.55 -8.71 -7.36
C ALA A 19 -7.07 -10.17 -7.53
N ILE A 20 -7.99 -11.14 -7.49
CA ILE A 20 -7.67 -12.56 -7.72
C ILE A 20 -7.16 -12.78 -9.15
N GLN A 21 -7.85 -12.21 -10.13
CA GLN A 21 -7.46 -12.30 -11.55
C GLN A 21 -6.10 -11.65 -11.80
N LEU A 22 -5.87 -10.49 -11.21
CA LEU A 22 -4.63 -9.73 -11.30
C LEU A 22 -3.43 -10.54 -10.82
N ALA A 23 -3.53 -11.24 -9.68
CA ALA A 23 -2.47 -12.12 -9.19
C ALA A 23 -2.18 -13.27 -10.17
N LYS A 24 -3.22 -13.87 -10.75
CA LYS A 24 -3.08 -14.94 -11.76
C LYS A 24 -2.38 -14.44 -13.03
N TYR A 25 -2.78 -13.27 -13.54
CA TYR A 25 -2.14 -12.67 -14.71
C TYR A 25 -0.71 -12.21 -14.42
N GLY A 26 -0.44 -11.71 -13.21
CA GLY A 26 0.91 -11.39 -12.75
C GLY A 26 1.84 -12.59 -12.86
N ASN A 27 1.41 -13.77 -12.40
CA ASN A 27 2.22 -15.00 -12.56
C ASN A 27 2.47 -15.33 -14.05
N GLY A 28 1.45 -15.22 -14.91
CA GLY A 28 1.62 -15.42 -16.35
C GLY A 28 2.58 -14.42 -17.01
N ILE A 29 2.60 -13.17 -16.55
CA ILE A 29 3.58 -12.17 -16.97
C ILE A 29 4.98 -12.58 -16.50
N ALA A 30 5.15 -12.99 -15.23
CA ALA A 30 6.44 -13.43 -14.70
C ALA A 30 7.03 -14.60 -15.50
N GLU A 31 6.20 -15.58 -15.88
CA GLU A 31 6.59 -16.74 -16.69
C GLU A 31 6.94 -16.37 -18.13
N SER A 32 6.13 -15.52 -18.78
CA SER A 32 6.32 -15.15 -20.19
C SER A 32 7.46 -14.16 -20.42
N THR A 33 7.73 -13.27 -19.46
CA THR A 33 8.77 -12.22 -19.57
C THR A 33 10.10 -12.62 -18.94
N GLY A 34 10.13 -13.66 -18.10
CA GLY A 34 11.32 -14.05 -17.36
C GLY A 34 11.73 -13.06 -16.25
N LEU A 35 10.90 -12.05 -15.94
CA LEU A 35 11.18 -11.01 -14.93
C LEU A 35 11.26 -11.56 -13.48
N GLY A 36 10.87 -12.82 -13.28
CA GLY A 36 10.86 -13.49 -11.98
C GLY A 36 9.65 -13.08 -11.12
N HIS A 37 9.08 -14.07 -10.43
CA HIS A 37 7.87 -13.90 -9.61
C HIS A 37 8.00 -12.82 -8.54
N SER A 38 9.20 -12.64 -7.98
CA SER A 38 9.46 -11.63 -6.94
C SER A 38 9.35 -10.20 -7.47
N LEU A 39 9.85 -9.90 -8.67
CA LEU A 39 9.79 -8.56 -9.25
C LEU A 39 8.34 -8.22 -9.65
N VAL A 40 7.64 -9.17 -10.27
CA VAL A 40 6.23 -8.99 -10.63
C VAL A 40 5.36 -8.80 -9.39
N GLY A 41 5.59 -9.58 -8.32
CA GLY A 41 4.91 -9.38 -7.05
C GLY A 41 5.22 -8.03 -6.40
N LEU A 42 6.49 -7.61 -6.41
CA LEU A 42 6.94 -6.39 -5.75
C LEU A 42 6.58 -5.11 -6.50
N VAL A 43 6.43 -5.14 -7.82
CA VAL A 43 6.17 -3.94 -8.64
C VAL A 43 4.74 -3.93 -9.18
N LEU A 44 4.34 -4.98 -9.90
CA LEU A 44 3.04 -4.98 -10.58
C LEU A 44 1.91 -5.24 -9.60
N LEU A 45 2.04 -6.27 -8.75
CA LEU A 45 0.98 -6.62 -7.81
C LEU A 45 0.86 -5.56 -6.69
N SER A 46 1.97 -5.05 -6.17
CA SER A 46 1.97 -3.97 -5.17
C SER A 46 1.36 -2.67 -5.71
N ALA A 47 1.72 -2.25 -6.93
CA ALA A 47 1.16 -1.04 -7.53
C ALA A 47 -0.35 -1.20 -7.78
N ALA A 48 -0.75 -2.33 -8.36
CA ALA A 48 -2.15 -2.55 -8.69
C ALA A 48 -3.04 -2.76 -7.45
N THR A 49 -2.50 -3.30 -6.35
CA THR A 49 -3.21 -3.37 -5.07
C THR A 49 -3.25 -2.04 -4.33
N SER A 50 -2.31 -1.12 -4.57
CA SER A 50 -2.25 0.21 -3.92
C SER A 50 -2.98 1.33 -4.69
N LEU A 51 -3.37 1.07 -5.94
CA LEU A 51 -4.12 2.03 -6.78
C LEU A 51 -5.46 2.44 -6.15
N PRO A 52 -6.30 1.52 -5.64
CA PRO A 52 -7.56 1.89 -4.98
C PRO A 52 -7.34 2.84 -3.79
N GLU A 53 -6.32 2.59 -2.98
CA GLU A 53 -5.94 3.43 -1.84
C GLU A 53 -5.47 4.79 -2.31
N LEU A 54 -4.68 4.86 -3.38
CA LEU A 54 -4.26 6.13 -3.97
C LEU A 54 -5.47 6.96 -4.39
N PHE A 55 -6.45 6.37 -5.08
CA PHE A 55 -7.67 7.08 -5.50
C PHE A 55 -8.55 7.45 -4.31
N SER A 56 -8.72 6.56 -3.33
CA SER A 56 -9.53 6.80 -2.12
C SER A 56 -8.94 7.93 -1.27
N SER A 57 -7.64 7.85 -0.99
CA SER A 57 -6.91 8.87 -0.21
C SER A 57 -6.89 10.21 -0.94
N SER A 58 -6.65 10.20 -2.25
CA SER A 58 -6.69 11.42 -3.07
C SER A 58 -8.08 12.05 -3.06
N SER A 59 -9.14 11.24 -3.24
CA SER A 59 -10.52 11.73 -3.20
C SER A 59 -10.87 12.32 -1.83
N ALA A 60 -10.44 11.69 -0.74
CA ALA A 60 -10.65 12.19 0.62
C ALA A 60 -9.92 13.53 0.85
N SER A 61 -8.69 13.66 0.35
CA SER A 61 -7.94 14.91 0.40
C SER A 61 -8.58 16.01 -0.46
N PHE A 62 -9.08 15.69 -1.65
CA PHE A 62 -9.74 16.66 -2.54
C PHE A 62 -11.02 17.25 -1.94
N ILE A 63 -11.73 16.50 -1.10
CA ILE A 63 -12.92 17.00 -0.37
C ILE A 63 -12.56 17.66 0.97
N GLY A 64 -11.27 17.91 1.24
CA GLY A 64 -10.78 18.57 2.46
C GLY A 64 -10.79 17.68 3.70
N ASN A 65 -11.00 16.37 3.56
CA ASN A 65 -11.05 15.43 4.68
C ASN A 65 -9.70 14.69 4.82
N VAL A 66 -8.72 15.43 5.35
CA VAL A 66 -7.34 14.93 5.52
C VAL A 66 -7.26 13.77 6.50
N ASP A 67 -8.08 13.80 7.57
CA ASP A 67 -8.12 12.72 8.57
C ASP A 67 -8.58 11.40 7.96
N LEU A 68 -9.55 11.43 7.04
CA LEU A 68 -10.00 10.24 6.30
C LEU A 68 -8.90 9.71 5.37
N SER A 69 -8.16 10.60 4.71
CA SER A 69 -7.03 10.23 3.86
C SER A 69 -5.90 9.57 4.67
N PHE A 70 -5.56 10.15 5.82
CA PHE A 70 -4.62 9.56 6.78
C PHE A 70 -5.11 8.20 7.28
N GLY A 71 -6.36 8.11 7.72
CA GLY A 71 -6.98 6.88 8.21
C GLY A 71 -6.95 5.77 7.17
N ASN A 72 -7.16 6.08 5.89
CA ASN A 72 -7.07 5.11 4.80
C ASN A 72 -5.64 4.55 4.65
N VAL A 73 -4.62 5.40 4.59
CA VAL A 73 -3.22 4.95 4.40
C VAL A 73 -2.76 4.06 5.56
N PHE A 74 -2.95 4.50 6.81
CA PHE A 74 -2.51 3.74 7.98
C PHE A 74 -3.38 2.49 8.22
N GLY A 75 -4.69 2.58 7.98
CA GLY A 75 -5.62 1.46 8.11
C GLY A 75 -5.33 0.33 7.12
N SER A 76 -5.03 0.66 5.86
CA SER A 76 -4.65 -0.34 4.85
C SER A 76 -3.35 -1.06 5.22
N ASN A 77 -2.35 -0.34 5.70
CA ASN A 77 -1.10 -0.94 6.17
C ASN A 77 -1.31 -1.89 7.35
N MET A 78 -2.13 -1.49 8.34
CA MET A 78 -2.49 -2.36 9.47
C MET A 78 -3.22 -3.62 9.01
N THR A 79 -4.17 -3.47 8.08
CA THR A 79 -4.95 -4.59 7.52
C THR A 79 -4.05 -5.56 6.77
N ASN A 80 -3.08 -5.07 5.99
CA ASN A 80 -2.12 -5.92 5.27
C ASN A 80 -1.28 -6.79 6.22
N ILE A 81 -0.78 -6.21 7.32
CA ILE A 81 -0.05 -6.97 8.35
C ILE A 81 -0.98 -7.98 9.03
N PHE A 82 -2.22 -7.59 9.34
CA PHE A 82 -3.19 -8.48 9.95
C PHE A 82 -3.54 -9.67 9.06
N ILE A 83 -3.68 -9.45 7.74
CA ILE A 83 -3.87 -10.52 6.75
C ILE A 83 -2.67 -11.48 6.76
N LEU A 84 -1.43 -10.97 6.84
CA LEU A 84 -0.24 -11.84 6.96
C LEU A 84 -0.29 -12.72 8.21
N VAL A 85 -0.69 -12.18 9.35
CA VAL A 85 -0.85 -12.96 10.60
C VAL A 85 -1.89 -14.07 10.43
N ILE A 86 -3.02 -13.76 9.80
CA ILE A 86 -4.06 -14.75 9.48
C ILE A 86 -3.50 -15.83 8.56
N LEU A 87 -2.81 -15.43 7.48
CA LEU A 87 -2.24 -16.37 6.52
C LEU A 87 -1.18 -17.26 7.16
N ASP A 88 -0.32 -16.74 8.03
CA ASP A 88 0.66 -17.54 8.79
C ASP A 88 -0.01 -18.59 9.68
N PHE A 89 -1.17 -18.26 10.26
CA PHE A 89 -1.92 -19.21 11.09
C PHE A 89 -2.53 -20.36 10.26
N PHE A 90 -3.06 -20.06 9.07
CA PHE A 90 -3.72 -21.06 8.21
C PHE A 90 -2.75 -21.83 7.30
N VAL A 91 -1.71 -21.17 6.78
CA VAL A 91 -0.72 -21.74 5.84
C VAL A 91 0.49 -22.25 6.63
N LYS A 92 0.30 -23.36 7.37
CA LYS A 92 1.30 -23.98 8.27
C LYS A 92 2.53 -24.62 7.59
N LYS A 93 3.14 -23.96 6.59
CA LYS A 93 4.33 -24.47 5.88
C LYS A 93 5.63 -23.82 6.37
N SER A 94 5.57 -22.56 6.76
CA SER A 94 6.59 -21.74 7.46
C SER A 94 5.97 -20.35 7.63
N PRO A 95 6.31 -19.54 8.66
CA PRO A 95 5.80 -18.19 8.69
C PRO A 95 6.30 -17.46 7.44
N ILE A 96 5.39 -16.83 6.70
CA ILE A 96 5.61 -16.19 5.40
C ILE A 96 6.75 -15.16 5.51
N LEU A 97 6.85 -14.52 6.67
CA LEU A 97 7.91 -13.57 7.02
C LEU A 97 9.32 -14.20 7.03
N PHE A 98 9.46 -15.47 7.44
CA PHE A 98 10.75 -16.18 7.44
C PHE A 98 11.10 -16.76 6.07
N GLY A 99 10.13 -16.90 5.18
CA GLY A 99 10.34 -17.29 3.78
C GLY A 99 10.71 -16.13 2.86
N ALA A 100 10.74 -14.89 3.37
CA ALA A 100 11.08 -13.72 2.59
C ALA A 100 12.55 -13.75 2.16
N SER A 101 12.81 -13.50 0.87
CA SER A 101 14.18 -13.41 0.36
C SER A 101 14.93 -12.25 1.02
N GLN A 102 16.27 -12.33 1.09
CA GLN A 102 17.10 -11.26 1.66
C GLN A 102 16.85 -9.90 1.00
N LYS A 103 16.50 -9.86 -0.29
CA LYS A 103 16.09 -8.64 -1.00
C LYS A 103 14.80 -8.06 -0.44
N ASN A 104 13.80 -8.89 -0.18
CA ASN A 104 12.51 -8.46 0.38
C ASN A 104 12.67 -7.90 1.80
N VAL A 105 13.56 -8.49 2.61
CA VAL A 105 13.87 -8.00 3.96
C VAL A 105 14.52 -6.61 3.91
N MET A 106 15.41 -6.38 2.95
CA MET A 106 16.08 -5.10 2.75
C MET A 106 15.07 -4.00 2.36
N THR A 107 14.20 -4.28 1.38
CA THR A 107 13.12 -3.36 1.00
C THR A 107 12.18 -3.09 2.17
N GLY A 108 11.81 -4.12 2.95
CA GLY A 108 10.98 -3.95 4.15
C GLY A 108 11.62 -3.05 5.21
N GLY A 109 12.94 -3.14 5.41
CA GLY A 109 13.69 -2.26 6.31
C GLY A 109 13.66 -0.80 5.88
N ILE A 110 13.79 -0.53 4.57
CA ILE A 110 13.70 0.82 4.00
C ILE A 110 12.29 1.40 4.22
N VAL A 111 11.24 0.60 4.01
CA VAL A 111 9.84 1.01 4.25
C VAL A 111 9.61 1.39 5.71
N ILE A 112 10.14 0.60 6.66
CA ILE A 112 10.04 0.91 8.09
C ILE A 112 10.76 2.22 8.41
N LEU A 113 11.98 2.41 7.89
CA LEU A 113 12.76 3.62 8.13
C LEU A 113 12.04 4.87 7.63
N ILE A 114 11.50 4.84 6.40
CA ILE A 114 10.73 5.96 5.83
C ILE A 114 9.47 6.23 6.66
N THR A 115 8.76 5.18 7.08
CA THR A 115 7.56 5.32 7.92
C THR A 115 7.91 5.98 9.27
N CYS A 116 9.01 5.60 9.90
CA CYS A 116 9.50 6.22 11.13
C CYS A 116 9.88 7.70 10.92
N VAL A 117 10.55 8.04 9.82
CA VAL A 117 10.88 9.43 9.48
C VAL A 117 9.62 10.27 9.29
N THR A 118 8.62 9.77 8.56
CA THR A 118 7.34 10.46 8.35
C THR A 118 6.61 10.68 9.68
N LEU A 119 6.54 9.67 10.54
CA LEU A 119 5.94 9.80 11.87
C LEU A 119 6.68 10.80 12.75
N LEU A 120 8.02 10.82 12.70
CA LEU A 120 8.84 11.77 13.43
C LEU A 120 8.58 13.22 12.95
N MET A 121 8.45 13.45 11.64
CA MET A 121 8.11 14.78 11.11
C MET A 121 6.75 15.28 11.61
N ILE A 122 5.75 14.40 11.64
CA ILE A 122 4.43 14.72 12.20
C ILE A 122 4.55 15.03 13.69
N PHE A 123 5.28 14.21 14.45
CA PHE A 123 5.38 14.32 15.92
C PHE A 123 6.19 15.53 16.39
N ILE A 124 7.24 15.92 15.65
CA ILE A 124 8.01 17.13 15.91
C ILE A 124 7.15 18.38 15.71
N GLY A 125 5.95 18.25 15.15
CA GLY A 125 5.09 19.40 14.90
C GLY A 125 5.75 20.35 13.91
N LEU A 126 6.57 19.81 12.98
CA LEU A 126 6.77 20.42 11.67
C LEU A 126 5.43 20.34 10.90
N HIS A 127 4.36 20.84 11.51
CA HIS A 127 3.38 21.60 10.76
C HIS A 127 4.19 22.76 10.22
N PRO A 128 4.41 22.82 8.90
CA PRO A 128 4.85 24.08 8.34
C PRO A 128 3.66 25.01 8.57
N ASP A 129 3.70 25.78 9.65
CA ASP A 129 2.82 26.91 9.89
C ASP A 129 3.27 28.07 8.97
N LEU A 130 3.51 27.73 7.71
CA LEU A 130 3.92 28.58 6.62
C LEU A 130 2.67 28.74 5.76
N GLN A 131 1.87 29.72 6.17
CA GLN A 131 0.74 30.25 5.43
C GLN A 131 1.10 30.36 3.93
N GLY A 132 0.54 29.47 3.11
CA GLY A 132 0.38 29.71 1.67
C GLY A 132 1.38 29.12 0.67
N TYR A 133 2.26 28.18 1.04
CA TYR A 133 3.09 27.46 0.04
C TYR A 133 2.69 25.99 -0.09
N ASP A 134 2.56 25.48 -1.32
CA ASP A 134 2.13 24.11 -1.59
C ASP A 134 3.21 23.09 -1.22
N HIS A 135 2.98 22.32 -0.15
CA HIS A 135 3.95 21.40 0.48
C HIS A 135 4.08 20.02 -0.19
N TRP A 136 3.57 19.86 -1.42
CA TRP A 136 3.59 18.58 -2.17
C TRP A 136 5.01 18.01 -2.39
N TYR A 137 6.03 18.88 -2.41
CA TYR A 137 7.43 18.48 -2.64
C TYR A 137 8.01 17.62 -1.50
N PHE A 138 7.52 17.74 -0.25
CA PHE A 138 7.92 16.85 0.84
C PHE A 138 7.51 15.40 0.57
N SER A 139 6.28 15.20 0.08
CA SER A 139 5.79 13.88 -0.32
C SER A 139 6.57 13.30 -1.51
N LEU A 140 7.08 14.16 -2.40
CA LEU A 140 7.96 13.74 -3.50
C LEU A 140 9.35 13.32 -3.06
N VAL A 141 9.95 14.03 -2.09
CA VAL A 141 11.24 13.61 -1.52
C VAL A 141 11.11 12.25 -0.86
N LEU A 142 10.02 12.00 -0.12
CA LEU A 142 9.72 10.68 0.45
C LEU A 142 9.53 9.61 -0.63
N LEU A 143 8.86 9.93 -1.74
CA LEU A 143 8.69 9.03 -2.88
C LEU A 143 10.02 8.70 -3.58
N LEU A 144 10.92 9.68 -3.73
CA LEU A 144 12.23 9.46 -4.34
C LEU A 144 13.11 8.55 -3.48
N PHE A 145 13.10 8.71 -2.16
CA PHE A 145 13.74 7.78 -1.23
C PHE A 145 13.16 6.35 -1.33
N TYR A 146 11.88 6.21 -1.68
CA TYR A 146 11.25 4.90 -1.88
C TYR A 146 11.68 4.22 -3.19
N LEU A 147 11.95 4.98 -4.25
CA LEU A 147 12.35 4.45 -5.56
C LEU A 147 13.82 4.06 -5.65
N GLU A 148 14.68 4.61 -4.79
CA GLU A 148 16.12 4.30 -4.74
C GLU A 148 16.46 3.09 -3.85
N GLY A 149 15.47 2.50 -3.17
CA GLY A 149 15.62 1.39 -2.21
C GLY A 149 15.39 -0.01 -2.75
#